data_AF-A0A959KW79-F1
#
_entry.id   AF-A0A959KW79-F1
#
_cell.length_a   1.000
_cell.length_b   1.000
_cell.length_c   1.000
_cell.angle_alpha   90.00
_cell.angle_beta   90.00
_cell.angle_gamma   90.00
#
_symmetry.space_group_name_H-M   'P 1'
#
loop_
_entity.id
_entity.type
_entity.pdbx_description
1 polymer ?
#
loop_
_entity_poly.entity_id
_entity_poly.type
_entity_poly.pdbx_seq_one_letter_code
_entity_poly.pdbx_strand_id
1 'polypeptide(L)'
;MTNIKTKIDEWEVRDLEDNGVLKIYVEHNTEMGNRGVPGIQVWYTVAGGTSIVNYEPGHVERWAYQAQKAGDSEYLLSDHSWMYHEDTYVKNSLVLGEPLKARVSVKVRSKQEAITKEYELPFTLE
;
A
#
# COMPACT_ATOMS: atom_id res chain seq x y z
N MET A 1 -16.11 16.58 13.04
CA MET A 1 -15.18 15.96 14.02
C MET A 1 -13.78 16.13 13.42
N THR A 2 -12.71 15.95 14.20
CA THR A 2 -11.35 16.06 13.64
C THR A 2 -10.90 14.67 13.21
N ASN A 3 -10.31 14.52 12.03
CA ASN A 3 -9.72 13.26 11.57
C ASN A 3 -8.75 12.69 12.62
N ILE A 4 -8.97 11.44 13.04
CA ILE A 4 -8.10 10.71 13.97
C ILE A 4 -7.22 9.77 13.16
N LYS A 5 -5.91 9.91 13.35
CA LYS A 5 -4.88 9.06 12.74
C LYS A 5 -4.36 8.04 13.74
N THR A 6 -4.46 6.76 13.41
CA THR A 6 -3.99 5.67 14.26
C THR A 6 -2.95 4.85 13.49
N LYS A 7 -1.73 4.77 14.02
CA LYS A 7 -0.68 3.90 13.45
C LYS A 7 -1.13 2.45 13.51
N ILE A 8 -1.12 1.77 12.37
CA ILE A 8 -1.37 0.32 12.25
C ILE A 8 -0.05 -0.44 12.37
N ASP A 9 0.95 -0.04 11.58
CA ASP A 9 2.22 -0.76 11.48
C ASP A 9 3.33 0.18 11.01
N GLU A 10 4.57 -0.17 11.32
CA GLU A 10 5.78 0.53 10.86
C GLU A 10 6.91 -0.48 10.76
N TRP A 11 7.55 -0.56 9.61
CA TRP A 11 8.65 -1.50 9.38
C TRP A 11 9.59 -1.00 8.30
N GLU A 12 10.82 -1.52 8.31
CA GLU A 12 11.83 -1.17 7.33
C GLU A 12 12.56 -2.41 6.79
N VAL A 13 13.02 -2.30 5.55
CA VAL A 13 13.89 -3.29 4.91
C VAL A 13 15.18 -2.59 4.54
N ARG A 14 16.27 -3.08 5.12
CA ARG A 14 17.62 -2.63 4.80
C ARG A 14 18.21 -3.49 3.69
N ASP A 15 18.72 -2.84 2.66
CA ASP A 15 19.60 -3.45 1.66
C ASP A 15 21.02 -3.47 2.21
N LEU A 16 21.65 -4.64 2.25
CA LEU A 16 23.02 -4.79 2.77
C LEU A 16 24.09 -4.42 1.72
N GLU A 17 23.72 -4.30 0.45
CA GLU A 17 24.65 -3.96 -0.64
C GLU A 17 25.11 -2.49 -0.55
N ASP A 18 24.23 -1.57 -0.19
CA ASP A 18 24.52 -0.13 -0.10
C ASP A 18 24.04 0.53 1.20
N ASN A 19 23.57 -0.26 2.17
CA ASN A 19 22.93 0.20 3.41
C ASN A 19 21.68 1.08 3.20
N GLY A 20 21.09 1.06 2.00
CA GLY A 20 19.83 1.70 1.70
C GLY A 20 18.70 1.14 2.56
N VAL A 21 17.74 2.00 2.92
CA VAL A 21 16.61 1.61 3.76
C VAL A 21 15.31 2.01 3.08
N LEU A 22 14.44 1.02 2.88
CA LEU A 22 13.08 1.21 2.42
C LEU A 22 12.17 1.13 3.65
N LYS A 23 11.44 2.21 3.95
CA LYS A 23 10.58 2.29 5.14
C LYS A 23 9.12 2.33 4.74
N ILE A 24 8.29 1.57 5.45
CA ILE A 24 6.84 1.54 5.30
C ILE A 24 6.20 1.97 6.62
N TYR A 25 5.27 2.91 6.54
CA TYR A 25 4.44 3.35 7.65
C TYR A 25 2.98 3.29 7.21
N VAL A 26 2.14 2.66 8.02
CA VAL A 26 0.72 2.45 7.70
C VAL A 26 -0.13 3.03 8.82
N GLU A 27 -1.10 3.85 8.45
CA GLU A 27 -2.05 4.44 9.40
C GLU A 27 -3.50 4.30 8.92
N HIS A 28 -4.39 4.12 9.89
CA HIS A 28 -5.83 4.27 9.72
C HIS A 28 -6.21 5.75 9.91
N ASN A 29 -7.06 6.26 9.03
CA ASN A 29 -7.67 7.58 9.13
C ASN A 29 -9.18 7.43 9.28
N THR A 30 -9.80 8.13 10.25
CA THR A 30 -11.27 8.11 10.40
C THR A 30 -11.98 8.92 9.32
N GLU A 31 -11.30 9.89 8.71
CA GLU A 31 -11.80 10.71 7.61
C GLU A 31 -10.75 10.78 6.49
N MET A 32 -11.05 10.19 5.33
CA MET A 32 -10.18 10.16 4.15
C MET A 32 -10.98 10.41 2.86
N GLY A 33 -10.35 11.10 1.92
CA GLY A 33 -10.91 11.41 0.61
C GLY A 33 -12.06 12.41 0.60
N ASN A 34 -12.63 12.63 -0.57
CA ASN A 34 -13.72 13.61 -0.77
C ASN A 34 -14.99 13.26 0.01
N ARG A 35 -15.19 11.98 0.35
CA ARG A 35 -16.35 11.50 1.12
C ARG A 35 -16.13 11.60 2.63
N GLY A 36 -14.91 11.87 3.10
CA GLY A 36 -14.59 11.97 4.53
C GLY A 36 -14.89 10.69 5.30
N VAL A 37 -14.61 9.53 4.71
CA VAL A 37 -14.94 8.21 5.27
C VAL A 37 -13.67 7.48 5.71
N PRO A 38 -13.75 6.45 6.58
CA PRO A 38 -12.58 5.71 7.03
C PRO A 38 -11.75 5.11 5.88
N GLY A 39 -10.44 5.08 6.05
CA GLY A 39 -9.51 4.54 5.06
C GLY A 39 -8.12 4.24 5.63
N ILE A 40 -7.26 3.63 4.81
CA ILE A 40 -5.86 3.35 5.16
C ILE A 40 -4.93 4.21 4.30
N GLN A 41 -3.91 4.79 4.93
CA GLN A 41 -2.83 5.48 4.26
C GLN A 41 -1.55 4.67 4.41
N VAL A 42 -0.91 4.36 3.28
CA VAL A 42 0.42 3.74 3.24
C VAL A 42 1.43 4.79 2.81
N TRP A 43 2.43 5.00 3.66
CA TRP A 43 3.59 5.84 3.37
C TRP A 43 4.76 4.92 3.08
N TYR A 44 5.47 5.16 1.98
CA TYR A 44 6.71 4.46 1.68
C TYR A 44 7.82 5.45 1.36
N THR A 45 8.99 5.21 1.95
CA THR A 45 10.17 6.05 1.78
C THR A 45 11.29 5.25 1.13
N VAL A 46 11.80 5.74 0.01
CA VAL A 46 12.90 5.14 -0.74
C VAL A 46 13.94 6.24 -1.01
N ALA A 47 15.19 6.00 -0.63
CA ALA A 47 16.30 6.95 -0.83
C ALA A 47 16.01 8.39 -0.34
N GLY A 48 15.26 8.52 0.77
CA GLY A 48 14.87 9.81 1.35
C GLY A 48 13.65 10.48 0.71
N GLY A 49 13.14 9.97 -0.42
CA GLY A 49 11.87 10.41 -1.01
C GLY A 49 10.71 9.63 -0.42
N THR A 50 9.67 10.32 0.04
CA THR A 50 8.46 9.72 0.61
C THR A 50 7.28 9.88 -0.34
N SER A 51 6.52 8.81 -0.51
CA SER A 51 5.30 8.76 -1.31
C SER A 51 4.17 8.13 -0.49
N ILE A 52 2.94 8.42 -0.90
CA ILE A 52 1.73 8.10 -0.14
C ILE A 52 0.71 7.44 -1.06
N VAL A 53 0.06 6.41 -0.56
CA VAL A 53 -1.08 5.75 -1.20
C VAL A 53 -2.28 5.82 -0.26
N ASN A 54 -3.39 6.35 -0.76
CA ASN A 54 -4.64 6.46 -0.02
C ASN A 54 -5.59 5.36 -0.48
N TYR A 55 -5.77 4.34 0.35
CA TYR A 55 -6.80 3.33 0.18
C TYR A 55 -8.11 3.85 0.78
N GLU A 56 -8.74 4.76 0.05
CA GLU A 56 -10.06 5.31 0.33
C GLU A 56 -11.11 4.69 -0.60
N PRO A 57 -12.39 4.62 -0.21
CA PRO A 57 -13.43 3.94 -0.97
C PRO A 57 -13.51 4.38 -2.44
N GLY A 58 -13.44 5.69 -2.72
CA GLY A 58 -13.56 6.20 -4.09
C GLY A 58 -12.43 5.77 -5.04
N HIS A 59 -11.21 5.59 -4.54
CA HIS A 59 -10.11 5.04 -5.34
C HIS A 59 -10.20 3.52 -5.44
N VAL A 60 -10.47 2.86 -4.31
CA VAL A 60 -10.53 1.40 -4.22
C VAL A 60 -11.65 0.83 -5.08
N GLU A 61 -12.79 1.51 -5.18
CA GLU A 61 -13.90 1.13 -6.05
C GLU A 61 -13.48 1.08 -7.53
N ARG A 62 -12.69 2.08 -7.98
CA ARG A 62 -12.16 2.11 -9.35
C ARG A 62 -11.13 1.00 -9.58
N TRP A 63 -10.21 0.80 -8.65
CA TRP A 63 -9.20 -0.26 -8.75
C TRP A 63 -9.83 -1.65 -8.74
N ALA A 64 -10.80 -1.89 -7.87
CA ALA A 64 -11.55 -3.13 -7.79
C ALA A 64 -12.28 -3.43 -9.10
N TYR A 65 -12.94 -2.42 -9.69
CA TYR A 65 -13.58 -2.56 -11.00
C TYR A 65 -12.59 -2.96 -12.10
N GLN A 66 -11.40 -2.35 -12.14
CA GLN A 66 -10.38 -2.69 -13.14
C GLN A 66 -9.88 -4.14 -12.98
N ALA A 67 -9.58 -4.59 -11.76
CA ALA A 67 -9.16 -5.97 -11.51
C ALA A 67 -10.28 -6.98 -11.81
N GLN A 68 -11.52 -6.71 -11.39
CA GLN A 68 -12.66 -7.58 -11.70
C GLN A 68 -12.87 -7.71 -13.20
N LYS A 69 -12.74 -6.61 -13.95
CA LYS A 69 -12.83 -6.62 -15.42
C LYS A 69 -11.71 -7.45 -16.07
N ALA A 70 -10.52 -7.48 -15.47
CA ALA A 70 -9.40 -8.31 -15.90
C ALA A 70 -9.50 -9.77 -15.43
N GLY A 71 -10.37 -10.07 -14.46
CA GLY A 71 -10.48 -11.38 -13.83
C GLY A 71 -9.40 -11.66 -12.79
N ASP A 72 -8.71 -10.62 -12.32
CA ASP A 72 -7.62 -10.73 -11.36
C ASP A 72 -8.14 -10.69 -9.91
N SER A 73 -7.47 -11.40 -9.00
CA SER A 73 -7.72 -11.31 -7.54
C SER A 73 -6.89 -10.24 -6.84
N GLU A 74 -5.98 -9.60 -7.57
CA GLU A 74 -5.10 -8.54 -7.09
C GLU A 74 -4.95 -7.48 -8.18
N TYR A 75 -5.02 -6.21 -7.78
CA TYR A 75 -4.74 -5.07 -8.65
C TYR A 75 -3.44 -4.39 -8.23
N LEU A 76 -2.40 -4.47 -9.06
CA LEU A 76 -1.15 -3.72 -8.84
C LEU A 76 -1.38 -2.23 -9.13
N LEU A 77 -1.13 -1.37 -8.15
CA LEU A 77 -1.16 0.08 -8.34
C LEU A 77 0.19 0.55 -8.87
N SER A 78 0.44 0.38 -10.17
CA SER A 78 1.71 0.70 -10.81
C SER A 78 2.16 2.15 -10.54
N ASP A 79 1.23 3.10 -10.65
CA ASP A 79 1.48 4.53 -10.50
C ASP A 79 1.71 4.95 -9.03
N HIS A 80 1.36 4.06 -8.10
CA HIS A 80 1.57 4.24 -6.67
C HIS A 80 2.66 3.29 -6.13
N SER A 81 3.48 2.74 -7.01
CA SER A 81 4.54 1.81 -6.67
C SER A 81 5.89 2.37 -7.13
N TRP A 82 6.95 2.03 -6.41
CA TRP A 82 8.32 2.33 -6.82
C TRP A 82 8.94 1.03 -7.35
N MET A 83 8.97 0.88 -8.68
CA MET A 83 9.36 -0.37 -9.36
C MET A 83 10.39 -0.13 -10.48
N TYR A 84 11.26 0.88 -10.33
CA TYR A 84 12.26 1.22 -11.36
C TYR A 84 13.34 0.14 -11.52
N HIS A 85 13.54 -0.70 -10.51
CA HIS A 85 14.49 -1.80 -10.51
C HIS A 85 13.77 -3.12 -10.21
N GLU A 86 14.15 -4.18 -10.92
CA GLU A 86 13.51 -5.49 -10.77
C GLU A 86 13.83 -6.15 -9.42
N ASP A 87 15.02 -5.89 -8.89
CA ASP A 87 15.56 -6.49 -7.66
C ASP A 87 15.38 -5.64 -6.41
N THR A 88 14.89 -4.41 -6.57
CA THR A 88 14.65 -3.43 -5.50
C THR A 88 13.37 -2.66 -5.78
N TYR A 89 12.33 -2.88 -4.99
CA TYR A 89 11.03 -2.24 -5.23
C TYR A 89 10.16 -2.10 -3.98
N VAL A 90 9.18 -1.21 -4.09
CA VAL A 90 7.98 -1.16 -3.24
C VAL A 90 6.76 -1.28 -4.16
N LYS A 91 6.02 -2.38 -4.02
CA LYS A 91 4.77 -2.63 -4.73
C LYS A 91 3.60 -2.41 -3.79
N ASN A 92 2.63 -1.61 -4.24
CA ASN A 92 1.35 -1.40 -3.59
C ASN A 92 0.28 -2.04 -4.44
N SER A 93 -0.53 -2.91 -3.83
CA SER A 93 -1.59 -3.66 -4.50
C SER A 93 -2.90 -3.60 -3.71
N LEU A 94 -4.03 -3.65 -4.41
CA LEU A 94 -5.33 -3.95 -3.81
C LEU A 94 -5.61 -5.44 -3.97
N VAL A 95 -5.81 -6.16 -2.87
CA VAL A 95 -6.25 -7.55 -2.89
C VAL A 95 -7.77 -7.58 -2.80
N LEU A 96 -8.40 -8.23 -3.77
CA LEU A 96 -9.84 -8.45 -3.82
C LEU A 96 -10.23 -9.62 -2.90
N GLY A 97 -11.33 -9.46 -2.19
CA GLY A 97 -11.85 -10.44 -1.25
C GLY A 97 -12.80 -9.79 -0.24
N GLU A 98 -13.28 -10.61 0.69
CA GLU A 98 -14.08 -10.17 1.83
C GLU A 98 -13.34 -10.57 3.12
N PRO A 99 -12.57 -9.65 3.75
CA PRO A 99 -12.45 -8.22 3.46
C PRO A 99 -11.45 -7.90 2.34
N LEU A 100 -11.60 -6.70 1.75
CA LEU A 100 -10.59 -6.10 0.87
C LEU A 100 -9.32 -5.77 1.67
N LYS A 101 -8.16 -5.84 1.02
CA LYS A 101 -6.88 -5.54 1.70
C LYS A 101 -5.96 -4.68 0.86
N ALA A 102 -5.25 -3.76 1.52
CA ALA A 102 -4.05 -3.14 0.97
C ALA A 102 -2.87 -4.09 1.16
N ARG A 103 -2.15 -4.43 0.09
CA ARG A 103 -0.94 -5.25 0.13
C ARG A 103 0.27 -4.40 -0.21
N VAL A 104 1.31 -4.50 0.63
CA VAL A 104 2.60 -3.83 0.43
C VAL A 104 3.68 -4.89 0.36
N SER A 105 4.39 -4.95 -0.77
CA SER A 105 5.51 -5.87 -0.99
C SER A 105 6.80 -5.09 -1.22
N VAL A 106 7.80 -5.34 -0.38
CA VAL A 106 9.09 -4.67 -0.42
C VAL A 106 10.20 -5.69 -0.70
N LYS A 107 11.00 -5.41 -1.72
CA LYS A 107 12.15 -6.21 -2.10
C LYS A 107 13.40 -5.33 -2.14
N VAL A 108 14.51 -5.88 -1.68
CA VAL A 108 15.85 -5.30 -1.78
C VAL A 108 16.81 -6.34 -2.36
N ARG A 109 17.93 -5.91 -2.95
CA ARG A 109 18.91 -6.80 -3.59
C ARG A 109 19.43 -7.87 -2.65
N SER A 110 19.82 -7.48 -1.43
CA SER A 110 20.42 -8.39 -0.46
C SER A 110 19.48 -9.45 0.13
N LYS A 111 18.20 -9.50 -0.25
CA LYS A 111 17.23 -10.50 0.21
C LYS A 111 16.65 -11.25 -0.97
N GLN A 112 16.58 -12.58 -0.92
CA GLN A 112 16.04 -13.38 -2.03
C GLN A 112 14.54 -13.16 -2.23
N GLU A 113 13.77 -13.07 -1.14
CA GLU A 113 12.31 -12.94 -1.17
C GLU A 113 11.86 -11.52 -0.77
N ALA A 114 10.71 -11.12 -1.30
CA ALA A 114 10.06 -9.87 -0.92
C ALA A 114 9.33 -10.04 0.42
N ILE A 115 9.44 -9.04 1.29
CA ILE A 115 8.61 -8.97 2.50
C ILE A 115 7.26 -8.40 2.07
N THR A 116 6.20 -9.18 2.29
CA THR A 116 4.82 -8.78 1.94
C THR A 116 3.96 -8.72 3.18
N LYS A 117 3.22 -7.61 3.35
CA LYS A 117 2.23 -7.45 4.40
C LYS A 117 0.90 -6.97 3.83
N GLU A 118 -0.18 -7.40 4.45
CA GLU A 118 -1.55 -7.03 4.08
C GLU A 118 -2.27 -6.35 5.24
N TYR A 119 -3.12 -5.38 4.91
CA TYR A 119 -3.88 -4.60 5.86
C TYR A 119 -5.34 -4.55 5.41
N GLU A 120 -6.24 -5.03 6.25
CA GLU A 120 -7.69 -5.03 5.97
C GLU A 120 -8.22 -3.61 5.86
N LEU A 121 -8.99 -3.34 4.81
CA LEU A 121 -9.60 -2.02 4.61
C LEU A 121 -10.80 -1.85 5.57
N PRO A 122 -10.98 -0.66 6.17
CA PRO A 122 -12.03 -0.41 7.17
C PRO A 122 -13.41 -0.14 6.53
N PHE A 123 -13.66 -0.70 5.35
CA PHE A 123 -14.89 -0.53 4.59
C PHE A 123 -15.09 -1.67 3.59
N THR A 124 -16.33 -1.82 3.13
CA THR A 124 -16.72 -2.65 2.00
C THR A 124 -17.06 -1.77 0.80
N LEU A 125 -17.05 -2.35 -0.41
CA LEU A 125 -17.61 -1.70 -1.59
C LEU A 125 -19.08 -2.10 -1.71
N GLU A 126 -19.92 -1.21 -2.24
CA GLU A 126 -21.34 -1.44 -2.51
C GLU A 126 -21.57 -1.99 -3.92
#